data_AF-A0A8B7BG31-F1
#
_entry.id   AF-A0A8B7BG31-F1
#
_cell.length_a   1.000
_cell.length_b   1.000
_cell.length_c   1.000
_cell.angle_alpha   90.00
_cell.angle_beta   90.00
_cell.angle_gamma   90.00
#
_symmetry.space_group_name_H-M   'P 1'
#
loop_
_entity.id
_entity.type
_entity.pdbx_description
1 polymer ?
#
loop_
_entity_poly.entity_id
_entity_poly.type
_entity_poly.pdbx_seq_one_letter_code
_entity_poly.pdbx_strand_id
1 'polypeptide(L)'
;MASLTAPSLREPVSGNWPIGRIAGFPGVIRSPGRARVAFHGGSYRGFGVGVEARRWGVTRAVTSSNWGDPAGVGINTFRVPLLSGSEVAEKLREFQEKVTSRQNYMAMYSSIFGGITTDPAAMVIHMDDHMVHRGHGVFDTAAIMDGYLYELDQHLDRFLRSASMAKIRLPFERSTMRGILIQTVSTSRCRQGSLRYWLSPGPGDFLLSPSGCLNPVLYAIVIKGRALPDRKGVKVITSSVPMKSPQFSIMKSVNYLPNALSKMEAEENGAFAAIWLDDEGFVAEGPNMNVAFVTSDRELLMPHFDKILSGCTAKRILVLAEQLVADGRLRGIRLGNVSVQEGKMADEMMLIGSGVIVKPVLQWDDQVIGAGKEGPVAQALFDLILEDMKSGPPEVRVPVPY
;
A
#
# COMPACT_ATOMS: atom_id res chain seq x y z
N MET A 1 -0.86 22.29 -53.62
CA MET A 1 0.17 21.79 -52.68
C MET A 1 0.44 22.90 -51.67
N ALA A 2 -0.07 22.74 -50.45
CA ALA A 2 0.02 23.64 -49.31
C ALA A 2 0.21 22.70 -48.08
N SER A 3 0.89 22.99 -46.98
CA SER A 3 1.42 24.24 -46.41
C SER A 3 2.38 23.91 -45.23
N LEU A 4 3.33 24.82 -44.94
CA LEU A 4 3.75 25.37 -43.62
C LEU A 4 4.30 24.42 -42.52
N THR A 5 5.62 24.43 -42.21
CA THR A 5 6.41 25.30 -41.30
C THR A 5 6.12 25.20 -39.80
N ALA A 6 7.16 24.83 -39.04
CA ALA A 6 7.19 24.63 -37.59
C ALA A 6 7.12 25.95 -36.77
N PRO A 7 6.70 25.92 -35.49
CA PRO A 7 6.78 27.07 -34.62
C PRO A 7 7.94 27.01 -33.61
N SER A 8 8.47 28.21 -33.35
CA SER A 8 9.56 28.60 -32.47
C SER A 8 9.15 28.74 -31.00
N LEU A 9 10.14 28.55 -30.11
CA LEU A 9 10.17 28.85 -28.68
C LEU A 9 9.83 30.33 -28.36
N ARG A 10 9.10 30.58 -27.27
CA ARG A 10 9.01 31.89 -26.58
C ARG A 10 9.10 31.71 -25.06
N GLU A 11 9.86 32.62 -24.45
CA GLU A 11 10.07 32.83 -23.02
C GLU A 11 8.83 33.41 -22.29
N PRO A 12 8.79 33.40 -20.93
CA PRO A 12 7.57 33.54 -20.16
C PRO A 12 7.21 35.00 -19.84
N VAL A 13 5.90 35.29 -19.84
CA VAL A 13 5.32 36.57 -19.43
C VAL A 13 4.73 36.45 -18.03
N SER A 14 5.12 37.38 -17.16
CA SER A 14 4.60 37.60 -15.81
C SER A 14 3.19 38.19 -15.86
N GLY A 15 2.28 37.71 -15.00
CA GLY A 15 0.90 38.22 -14.91
C GLY A 15 0.27 37.95 -13.54
N ASN A 16 -0.07 39.03 -12.84
CA ASN A 16 -0.75 39.08 -11.55
C ASN A 16 -2.18 38.51 -11.59
N TRP A 17 -2.58 37.85 -10.49
CA TRP A 17 -3.97 37.44 -10.23
C TRP A 17 -4.71 38.50 -9.38
N PRO A 18 -5.91 38.98 -9.76
CA PRO A 18 -6.71 39.84 -8.92
C PRO A 18 -7.70 39.04 -8.06
N ILE A 19 -7.83 39.49 -6.80
CA ILE A 19 -8.77 39.01 -5.79
C ILE A 19 -10.15 39.64 -6.05
N GLY A 20 -11.16 38.82 -6.32
CA GLY A 20 -12.56 39.25 -6.49
C GLY A 20 -13.34 39.23 -5.17
N ARG A 21 -13.92 40.38 -4.81
CA ARG A 21 -14.91 40.55 -3.72
C ARG A 21 -16.29 40.09 -4.17
N ILE A 22 -17.08 39.50 -3.27
CA ILE A 22 -18.54 39.33 -3.44
C ILE A 22 -19.25 40.16 -2.37
N ALA A 23 -20.28 40.90 -2.80
CA ALA A 23 -21.12 41.81 -2.04
C ALA A 23 -22.35 41.12 -1.41
N GLY A 24 -22.82 41.64 -0.27
CA GLY A 24 -24.04 41.23 0.46
C GLY A 24 -25.35 41.72 -0.17
N PHE A 25 -26.53 41.21 0.21
CA PHE A 25 -27.41 41.58 1.35
C PHE A 25 -28.77 40.82 1.20
N PRO A 26 -29.84 40.96 2.03
CA PRO A 26 -30.01 41.09 3.51
C PRO A 26 -31.14 40.19 4.13
N GLY A 27 -31.25 40.15 5.48
CA GLY A 27 -32.53 40.00 6.23
C GLY A 27 -32.71 38.74 7.12
N VAL A 28 -32.22 38.67 8.37
CA VAL A 28 -32.86 39.00 9.69
C VAL A 28 -33.99 38.00 10.10
N ILE A 29 -33.89 37.24 11.21
CA ILE A 29 -34.40 37.54 12.58
C ILE A 29 -33.64 36.77 13.72
N ARG A 30 -33.06 37.57 14.65
CA ARG A 30 -32.88 37.51 16.14
C ARG A 30 -32.52 36.21 16.94
N SER A 31 -31.23 36.12 17.36
CA SER A 31 -30.57 36.17 18.71
C SER A 31 -31.27 35.74 20.04
N PRO A 32 -30.56 35.53 21.20
CA PRO A 32 -29.09 35.52 21.49
C PRO A 32 -28.54 34.42 22.47
N GLY A 33 -27.22 34.24 22.49
CA GLY A 33 -26.44 33.66 23.61
C GLY A 33 -24.97 34.14 23.60
N ARG A 34 -24.53 34.78 24.68
CA ARG A 34 -23.21 35.43 24.95
C ARG A 34 -22.03 34.42 24.84
N ALA A 35 -20.74 34.76 24.70
CA ALA A 35 -19.93 35.89 25.16
C ALA A 35 -18.60 36.04 24.38
N ARG A 36 -17.98 37.22 24.50
CA ARG A 36 -16.71 37.72 23.91
C ARG A 36 -15.45 37.04 24.47
N VAL A 37 -14.30 37.14 23.78
CA VAL A 37 -13.08 37.92 24.18
C VAL A 37 -12.15 38.11 22.96
N ALA A 38 -11.45 39.25 22.94
CA ALA A 38 -10.68 39.87 21.86
C ALA A 38 -9.24 39.35 21.69
N PHE A 39 -8.67 39.60 20.50
CA PHE A 39 -7.23 39.52 20.20
C PHE A 39 -6.57 40.91 20.27
N HIS A 40 -5.33 40.98 20.76
CA HIS A 40 -4.41 42.10 20.58
C HIS A 40 -3.07 41.57 20.08
N GLY A 41 -2.51 42.28 19.09
CA GLY A 41 -1.22 41.98 18.48
C GLY A 41 -0.04 42.56 19.23
N GLY A 42 1.16 42.10 18.87
CA GLY A 42 2.44 42.64 19.33
C GLY A 42 3.59 42.07 18.49
N SER A 43 4.35 42.97 17.86
CA SER A 43 5.52 42.75 17.01
C SER A 43 6.79 42.41 17.80
N TYR A 44 7.73 41.66 17.21
CA TYR A 44 9.13 41.59 17.68
C TYR A 44 10.14 41.71 16.53
N ARG A 45 11.15 42.58 16.73
CA ARG A 45 12.37 42.75 15.92
C ARG A 45 13.54 42.00 16.58
N GLY A 46 14.33 41.32 15.74
CA GLY A 46 15.78 41.09 15.71
C GLY A 46 16.62 40.84 16.97
N PHE A 47 17.55 39.87 16.93
CA PHE A 47 19.01 40.09 16.88
C PHE A 47 19.76 38.75 16.70
N GLY A 48 20.90 38.78 15.98
CA GLY A 48 21.69 37.62 15.59
C GLY A 48 22.61 37.06 16.67
N VAL A 49 23.18 35.87 16.42
CA VAL A 49 24.12 35.19 17.31
C VAL A 49 25.41 34.88 16.55
N GLY A 50 26.52 35.38 17.08
CA GLY A 50 27.88 35.11 16.65
C GLY A 50 28.41 33.79 17.21
N VAL A 51 29.42 33.25 16.51
CA VAL A 51 30.14 32.02 16.81
C VAL A 51 31.29 32.31 17.78
N GLU A 52 31.44 31.51 18.84
CA GLU A 52 32.74 31.31 19.49
C GLU A 52 32.86 29.90 20.07
N ALA A 53 33.96 29.23 19.74
CA ALA A 53 34.32 27.89 20.18
C ALA A 53 35.26 27.96 21.40
N ARG A 54 35.02 27.16 22.46
CA ARG A 54 36.05 26.85 23.48
C ARG A 54 35.98 25.43 24.05
N ARG A 55 37.06 24.70 23.78
CA ARG A 55 37.81 23.71 24.58
C ARG A 55 37.17 23.12 25.85
N TRP A 56 37.08 21.79 25.87
CA TRP A 56 36.88 20.96 27.06
C TRP A 56 38.16 20.84 27.89
N GLY A 57 38.11 21.33 29.12
CA GLY A 57 39.09 21.07 30.18
C GLY A 57 38.47 20.14 31.22
N VAL A 58 39.21 19.10 31.59
CA VAL A 58 38.87 18.12 32.61
C VAL A 58 38.95 18.76 34.00
N THR A 59 37.88 18.70 34.79
CA THR A 59 37.96 18.95 36.23
C THR A 59 37.19 17.88 37.00
N ARG A 60 37.95 17.12 37.79
CA ARG A 60 37.48 16.19 38.82
C ARG A 60 36.75 17.00 39.90
N ALA A 61 35.48 16.70 40.17
CA ALA A 61 34.80 17.15 41.37
C ALA A 61 34.55 15.94 42.28
N VAL A 62 35.28 15.91 43.40
CA VAL A 62 34.92 15.11 44.57
C VAL A 62 33.93 15.94 45.37
N THR A 63 32.75 15.41 45.62
CA THR A 63 31.86 15.92 46.68
C THR A 63 31.31 14.77 47.48
N SER A 64 31.81 14.65 48.70
CA SER A 64 31.18 13.91 49.79
C SER A 64 29.92 14.65 50.24
N SER A 65 28.81 13.93 50.37
CA SER A 65 27.74 14.30 51.28
C SER A 65 27.00 13.06 51.73
N ASN A 66 27.29 12.64 52.96
CA ASN A 66 26.44 11.77 53.76
C ASN A 66 25.09 12.47 53.97
N TRP A 67 24.04 11.92 53.36
CA TRP A 67 22.67 12.11 53.82
C TRP A 67 22.06 10.71 53.98
N GLY A 68 21.50 10.48 55.16
CA GLY A 68 21.07 9.18 55.65
C GLY A 68 20.04 8.50 54.76
N ASP A 69 20.19 7.18 54.70
CA ASP A 69 19.29 6.22 54.06
C ASP A 69 17.87 6.32 54.66
N PRO A 70 16.83 6.67 53.88
CA PRO A 70 15.46 6.31 54.24
C PRO A 70 15.16 4.95 53.62
N ALA A 71 15.05 3.96 54.50
CA ALA A 71 14.45 2.63 54.31
C ALA A 71 13.81 2.37 52.93
N GLY A 72 14.54 1.61 52.10
CA GLY A 72 14.01 0.43 51.42
C GLY A 72 12.77 0.61 50.52
N VAL A 73 12.80 1.56 49.59
CA VAL A 73 12.06 1.39 48.33
C VAL A 73 13.04 0.74 47.36
N GLY A 74 12.95 -0.58 47.20
CA GLY A 74 13.71 -1.31 46.19
C GLY A 74 13.34 -0.79 44.80
N ILE A 75 14.06 0.22 44.31
CA ILE A 75 13.99 0.62 42.91
C ILE A 75 14.54 -0.58 42.15
N ASN A 76 13.64 -1.37 41.57
CA ASN A 76 14.02 -2.39 40.61
C ASN A 76 14.65 -1.64 39.43
N THR A 77 15.98 -1.49 39.47
CA THR A 77 16.71 -0.73 38.44
C THR A 77 16.74 -1.60 37.19
N PHE A 78 15.70 -1.46 36.38
CA PHE A 78 15.65 -2.06 35.05
C PHE A 78 16.84 -1.54 34.24
N ARG A 79 17.85 -2.38 34.02
CA ARG A 79 19.01 -2.07 33.19
C ARG A 79 18.81 -2.65 31.79
N VAL A 80 18.90 -1.78 30.78
CA VAL A 80 18.93 -2.18 29.38
C VAL A 80 20.38 -2.55 29.01
N PRO A 81 20.65 -3.77 28.52
CA PRO A 81 22.00 -4.19 28.17
C PRO A 81 22.51 -3.47 26.90
N LEU A 82 23.81 -3.17 26.86
CA LEU A 82 24.51 -2.76 25.64
C LEU A 82 24.97 -4.01 24.90
N LEU A 83 24.58 -4.16 23.64
CA LEU A 83 24.91 -5.33 22.82
C LEU A 83 25.85 -4.94 21.68
N SER A 84 26.82 -5.78 21.39
CA SER A 84 27.64 -5.76 20.18
C SER A 84 26.83 -6.21 18.96
N GLY A 85 27.31 -5.90 17.75
CA GLY A 85 26.65 -6.31 16.51
C GLY A 85 26.52 -7.83 16.36
N SER A 86 27.51 -8.60 16.82
CA SER A 86 27.45 -10.07 16.83
C SER A 86 26.40 -10.61 17.78
N GLU A 87 26.30 -10.05 18.99
CA GLU A 87 25.27 -10.44 19.97
C GLU A 87 23.86 -10.11 19.46
N VAL A 88 23.69 -8.99 18.75
CA VAL A 88 22.42 -8.66 18.09
C VAL A 88 22.08 -9.68 17.00
N ALA A 89 23.03 -10.02 16.13
CA ALA A 89 22.81 -10.99 15.05
C ALA A 89 22.45 -12.39 15.59
N GLU A 90 23.09 -12.82 16.67
CA GLU A 90 22.77 -14.08 17.35
C GLU A 90 21.35 -14.04 17.96
N LYS A 91 21.01 -12.98 18.69
CA LYS A 91 19.66 -12.80 19.24
C LYS A 91 18.57 -12.74 18.17
N LEU A 92 18.86 -12.16 17.00
CA LEU A 92 17.93 -12.17 15.87
C LEU A 92 17.70 -13.58 15.33
N ARG A 93 18.74 -14.42 15.24
CA ARG A 93 18.60 -15.83 14.88
C ARG A 93 17.79 -16.62 15.90
N GLU A 94 18.10 -16.47 17.19
CA GLU A 94 17.32 -17.07 18.29
C GLU A 94 15.85 -16.64 18.28
N PHE A 95 15.59 -15.36 17.97
CA PHE A 95 14.22 -14.85 17.84
C PHE A 95 13.50 -15.51 16.67
N GLN A 96 14.15 -15.65 15.52
CA GLN A 96 13.54 -16.29 14.34
C GLN A 96 13.21 -17.75 14.60
N GLU A 97 14.05 -18.51 15.29
CA GLU A 97 13.78 -19.90 15.68
C GLU A 97 12.48 -20.04 16.51
N LYS A 98 12.16 -19.05 17.35
CA LYS A 98 10.91 -19.02 18.12
C LYS A 98 9.68 -18.69 17.28
N VAL A 99 9.86 -17.94 16.18
CA VAL A 99 8.78 -17.47 15.31
C VAL A 99 8.38 -18.51 14.25
N THR A 100 9.20 -19.54 14.01
CA THR A 100 9.10 -20.55 12.92
C THR A 100 7.78 -21.32 12.76
N SER A 101 6.75 -21.06 13.57
CA SER A 101 5.43 -21.67 13.45
C SER A 101 4.43 -20.90 12.57
N ARG A 102 4.72 -19.66 12.13
CA ARG A 102 3.69 -18.81 11.49
C ARG A 102 3.97 -18.26 10.09
N GLN A 103 5.19 -17.99 9.63
CA GLN A 103 5.38 -17.55 8.23
C GLN A 103 6.67 -18.11 7.62
N ASN A 104 6.58 -18.61 6.38
CA ASN A 104 7.69 -19.21 5.65
C ASN A 104 8.27 -18.19 4.67
N TYR A 105 9.12 -17.28 5.16
CA TYR A 105 9.95 -16.41 4.33
C TYR A 105 11.13 -17.22 3.80
N MET A 106 11.31 -17.27 2.49
CA MET A 106 12.21 -18.23 1.84
C MET A 106 13.51 -17.59 1.34
N ALA A 107 13.45 -16.36 0.86
CA ALA A 107 14.61 -15.60 0.40
C ALA A 107 14.28 -14.10 0.43
N MET A 108 15.29 -13.26 0.64
CA MET A 108 15.19 -11.81 0.51
C MET A 108 16.36 -11.24 -0.29
N TYR A 109 16.06 -10.43 -1.30
CA TYR A 109 17.02 -9.53 -1.93
C TYR A 109 17.02 -8.16 -1.25
N SER A 110 18.19 -7.56 -1.14
CA SER A 110 18.35 -6.14 -0.78
C SER A 110 19.48 -5.52 -1.59
N SER A 111 19.24 -4.35 -2.20
CA SER A 111 20.30 -3.60 -2.87
C SER A 111 21.27 -2.90 -1.90
N ILE A 112 20.99 -2.87 -0.59
CA ILE A 112 21.92 -2.35 0.42
C ILE A 112 23.16 -3.24 0.53
N PHE A 113 22.96 -4.55 0.69
CA PHE A 113 24.06 -5.52 0.72
C PHE A 113 24.32 -6.16 -0.66
N GLY A 114 23.54 -5.81 -1.68
CA GLY A 114 23.77 -6.17 -3.08
C GLY A 114 23.54 -7.65 -3.41
N GLY A 115 22.72 -8.37 -2.64
CA GLY A 115 22.60 -9.82 -2.77
C GLY A 115 21.27 -10.40 -2.30
N ILE A 116 21.18 -11.73 -2.29
CA ILE A 116 20.04 -12.52 -1.81
C ILE A 116 20.49 -13.28 -0.56
N THR A 117 19.72 -13.19 0.52
CA THR A 117 19.88 -14.03 1.73
C THR A 117 18.73 -15.01 1.87
N THR A 118 19.03 -16.22 2.34
CA THR A 118 18.03 -17.21 2.78
C THR A 118 17.98 -17.34 4.30
N ASP A 119 18.79 -16.57 5.04
CA ASP A 119 18.75 -16.50 6.50
C ASP A 119 17.63 -15.53 6.93
N PRO A 120 16.53 -16.00 7.53
CA PRO A 120 15.43 -15.13 7.98
C PRO A 120 15.86 -14.05 8.98
N ALA A 121 16.94 -14.27 9.75
CA ALA A 121 17.44 -13.27 10.70
C ALA A 121 18.10 -12.08 9.99
N ALA A 122 18.60 -12.29 8.77
CA ALA A 122 19.17 -11.25 7.92
C ALA A 122 18.12 -10.57 7.02
N MET A 123 16.86 -11.01 7.05
CA MET A 123 15.75 -10.40 6.30
C MET A 123 15.22 -9.15 7.03
N VAL A 124 16.08 -8.14 7.14
CA VAL A 124 15.83 -6.90 7.90
C VAL A 124 15.85 -5.67 7.00
N ILE A 125 15.16 -4.62 7.45
CA ILE A 125 15.16 -3.30 6.84
C ILE A 125 15.82 -2.32 7.81
N HIS A 126 16.54 -1.36 7.25
CA HIS A 126 17.17 -0.27 7.99
C HIS A 126 16.13 0.65 8.63
N MET A 127 16.29 0.95 9.93
CA MET A 127 15.36 1.81 10.68
C MET A 127 15.32 3.25 10.15
N ASP A 128 16.45 3.71 9.62
CA ASP A 128 16.65 5.01 8.98
C ASP A 128 16.26 5.01 7.48
N ASP A 129 15.70 3.92 6.96
CA ASP A 129 15.09 3.94 5.63
C ASP A 129 13.82 4.80 5.65
N HIS A 130 13.73 5.76 4.73
CA HIS A 130 12.63 6.73 4.67
C HIS A 130 11.25 6.07 4.58
N MET A 131 11.15 4.87 4.00
CA MET A 131 9.88 4.14 3.97
C MET A 131 9.40 3.71 5.36
N VAL A 132 10.32 3.45 6.29
CA VAL A 132 10.01 2.98 7.66
C VAL A 132 9.50 4.11 8.52
N HIS A 133 10.24 5.22 8.59
CA HIS A 133 9.92 6.32 9.51
C HIS A 133 9.07 7.44 8.89
N ARG A 134 8.89 7.47 7.55
CA ARG A 134 8.02 8.44 6.85
C ARG A 134 6.93 7.82 5.98
N GLY A 135 6.95 6.53 5.71
CA GLY A 135 6.02 5.91 4.76
C GLY A 135 6.31 6.25 3.29
N HIS A 136 7.49 6.81 2.98
CA HIS A 136 7.89 7.11 1.60
C HIS A 136 8.43 5.85 0.92
N GLY A 137 7.53 5.04 0.40
CA GLY A 137 7.88 3.82 -0.31
C GLY A 137 6.72 3.29 -1.14
N VAL A 138 7.04 2.47 -2.13
CA VAL A 138 6.07 1.75 -2.96
C VAL A 138 6.36 0.26 -2.93
N PHE A 139 5.34 -0.55 -3.22
CA PHE A 139 5.50 -1.99 -3.26
C PHE A 139 4.57 -2.63 -4.28
N ASP A 140 4.90 -3.83 -4.71
CA ASP A 140 3.98 -4.67 -5.46
C ASP A 140 4.13 -6.16 -5.07
N THR A 141 3.27 -7.02 -5.57
CA THR A 141 3.26 -8.45 -5.27
C THR A 141 2.81 -9.24 -6.49
N ALA A 142 3.66 -10.16 -6.96
CA ALA A 142 3.33 -11.13 -8.00
C ALA A 142 3.12 -12.52 -7.36
N ALA A 143 2.17 -13.28 -7.89
CA ALA A 143 1.94 -14.65 -7.44
C ALA A 143 2.97 -15.60 -8.07
N ILE A 144 3.37 -16.61 -7.30
CA ILE A 144 4.18 -17.74 -7.79
C ILE A 144 3.24 -18.96 -7.87
N MET A 145 3.05 -19.49 -9.08
CA MET A 145 2.18 -20.63 -9.35
C MET A 145 2.91 -21.62 -10.26
N ASP A 146 3.01 -22.89 -9.85
CA ASP A 146 3.64 -23.97 -10.62
C ASP A 146 5.03 -23.63 -11.19
N GLY A 147 5.78 -22.80 -10.46
CA GLY A 147 7.10 -22.34 -10.89
C GLY A 147 7.13 -21.14 -11.86
N TYR A 148 6.02 -20.43 -11.99
CA TYR A 148 5.90 -19.23 -12.82
C TYR A 148 5.55 -18.04 -11.95
N LEU A 149 6.10 -16.87 -12.30
CA LEU A 149 5.63 -15.59 -11.79
C LEU A 149 4.49 -15.09 -12.68
N TYR A 150 3.30 -15.00 -12.10
CA TYR A 150 2.10 -14.57 -12.81
C TYR A 150 2.02 -13.04 -12.91
N GLU A 151 1.75 -12.54 -14.12
CA GLU A 151 1.67 -11.13 -14.50
C GLU A 151 2.85 -10.25 -14.01
N LEU A 152 4.06 -10.83 -13.89
CA LEU A 152 5.23 -10.13 -13.34
C LEU A 152 5.50 -8.79 -14.04
N ASP A 153 5.45 -8.79 -15.37
CA ASP A 153 5.74 -7.61 -16.18
C ASP A 153 4.66 -6.52 -15.98
N GLN A 154 3.39 -6.89 -15.85
CA GLN A 154 2.28 -5.98 -15.58
C GLN A 154 2.35 -5.38 -14.17
N HIS A 155 2.70 -6.22 -13.17
CA HIS A 155 2.97 -5.78 -11.81
C HIS A 155 4.18 -4.84 -11.75
N LEU A 156 5.26 -5.16 -12.45
CA LEU A 156 6.46 -4.32 -12.53
C LEU A 156 6.15 -2.96 -13.17
N ASP A 157 5.35 -2.92 -14.24
CA ASP A 157 4.97 -1.65 -14.86
C ASP A 157 4.16 -0.76 -13.90
N ARG A 158 3.26 -1.35 -13.09
CA ARG A 158 2.52 -0.62 -12.05
C ARG A 158 3.43 -0.15 -10.91
N PHE A 159 4.39 -0.98 -10.51
CA PHE A 159 5.39 -0.65 -9.51
C PHE A 159 6.22 0.57 -9.94
N LEU A 160 6.67 0.62 -11.20
CA LEU A 160 7.43 1.75 -11.74
C LEU A 160 6.59 3.03 -11.88
N ARG A 161 5.33 2.91 -12.31
CA ARG A 161 4.40 4.06 -12.28
C ARG A 161 4.22 4.59 -10.87
N SER A 162 4.05 3.71 -9.89
CA SER A 162 3.92 4.10 -8.47
C SER A 162 5.19 4.79 -7.97
N ALA A 163 6.37 4.26 -8.29
CA ALA A 163 7.66 4.88 -7.93
C ALA A 163 7.81 6.28 -8.55
N SER A 164 7.44 6.44 -9.82
CA SER A 164 7.46 7.74 -10.50
C SER A 164 6.52 8.75 -9.83
N MET A 165 5.30 8.34 -9.48
CA MET A 165 4.34 9.19 -8.75
C MET A 165 4.85 9.58 -7.36
N ALA A 166 5.52 8.64 -6.67
CA ALA A 166 6.16 8.86 -5.38
C ALA A 166 7.47 9.65 -5.46
N LYS A 167 7.93 10.03 -6.67
CA LYS A 167 9.23 10.68 -6.91
C LYS A 167 10.42 9.90 -6.35
N ILE A 168 10.35 8.57 -6.39
CA ILE A 168 11.46 7.70 -6.00
C ILE A 168 12.29 7.38 -7.24
N ARG A 169 13.59 7.66 -7.19
CA ARG A 169 14.51 7.32 -8.27
C ARG A 169 14.69 5.80 -8.36
N LEU A 170 14.92 5.30 -9.57
CA LEU A 170 15.14 3.87 -9.78
C LEU A 170 16.62 3.54 -9.55
N PRO A 171 16.96 2.54 -8.72
CA PRO A 171 18.34 2.12 -8.50
C PRO A 171 18.88 1.28 -9.68
N PHE A 172 17.98 0.69 -10.47
CA PHE A 172 18.31 -0.13 -11.62
C PHE A 172 17.30 0.10 -12.76
N GLU A 173 17.69 -0.29 -13.97
CA GLU A 173 16.78 -0.36 -15.12
C GLU A 173 15.69 -1.42 -14.93
N ARG A 174 14.56 -1.26 -15.62
CA ARG A 174 13.41 -2.20 -15.56
C ARG A 174 13.84 -3.65 -15.78
N SER A 175 14.66 -3.92 -16.78
CA SER A 175 15.15 -5.27 -17.13
C SER A 175 16.01 -5.87 -16.01
N THR A 176 16.86 -5.07 -15.38
CA THR A 176 17.70 -5.48 -14.25
C THR A 176 16.84 -5.80 -13.02
N MET A 177 15.86 -4.95 -12.68
CA MET A 177 14.93 -5.23 -11.58
C MET A 177 14.16 -6.53 -11.84
N ARG A 178 13.65 -6.72 -13.04
CA ARG A 178 12.98 -7.97 -13.44
C ARG A 178 13.89 -9.19 -13.25
N GLY A 179 15.15 -9.11 -13.66
CA GLY A 179 16.15 -10.16 -13.47
C GLY A 179 16.39 -10.48 -11.99
N ILE A 180 16.58 -9.47 -11.15
CA ILE A 180 16.74 -9.59 -9.70
C ILE A 180 15.54 -10.31 -9.07
N LEU A 181 14.32 -9.90 -9.44
CA LEU A 181 13.07 -10.49 -8.94
C LEU A 181 12.97 -11.99 -9.29
N ILE A 182 13.28 -12.36 -10.53
CA ILE A 182 13.29 -13.77 -10.97
C ILE A 182 14.37 -14.58 -10.24
N GLN A 183 15.59 -14.04 -10.12
CA GLN A 183 16.69 -14.69 -9.40
C GLN A 183 16.36 -14.91 -7.93
N THR A 184 15.71 -13.94 -7.28
CA THR A 184 15.27 -14.06 -5.88
C THR A 184 14.31 -15.24 -5.71
N VAL A 185 13.36 -15.42 -6.64
CA VAL A 185 12.44 -16.58 -6.63
C VAL A 185 13.17 -17.89 -6.94
N SER A 186 14.06 -17.90 -7.92
CA SER A 186 14.89 -19.06 -8.26
C SER A 186 15.68 -19.55 -7.03
N THR A 187 16.43 -18.66 -6.38
CA THR A 187 17.22 -18.98 -5.17
C THR A 187 16.36 -19.53 -4.03
N SER A 188 15.13 -19.05 -3.88
CA SER A 188 14.21 -19.53 -2.85
C SER A 188 13.69 -20.96 -3.05
N ARG A 189 13.79 -21.51 -4.27
CA ARG A 189 13.17 -22.77 -4.73
C ARG A 189 11.64 -22.84 -4.53
N CYS A 190 10.99 -21.72 -4.24
CA CYS A 190 9.57 -21.65 -4.01
C CYS A 190 8.82 -21.74 -5.34
N ARG A 191 7.99 -22.79 -5.51
CA ARG A 191 7.13 -22.98 -6.70
C ARG A 191 5.68 -22.57 -6.49
N GLN A 192 5.28 -22.31 -5.24
CA GLN A 192 3.93 -21.91 -4.86
C GLN A 192 4.00 -20.86 -3.75
N GLY A 193 3.55 -19.64 -4.01
CA GLY A 193 3.64 -18.55 -3.05
C GLY A 193 3.48 -17.17 -3.66
N SER A 194 4.21 -16.21 -3.13
CA SER A 194 4.23 -14.84 -3.66
C SER A 194 5.61 -14.22 -3.56
N LEU A 195 5.92 -13.37 -4.53
CA LEU A 195 7.05 -12.47 -4.52
C LEU A 195 6.53 -11.07 -4.22
N ARG A 196 6.94 -10.50 -3.08
CA ARG A 196 6.62 -9.11 -2.73
C ARG A 196 7.89 -8.27 -2.75
N TYR A 197 7.81 -7.06 -3.27
CA TYR A 197 8.98 -6.21 -3.43
C TYR A 197 8.64 -4.75 -3.22
N TRP A 198 9.63 -4.00 -2.76
CA TRP A 198 9.52 -2.60 -2.34
C TRP A 198 10.61 -1.75 -2.97
N LEU A 199 10.29 -0.48 -3.20
CA LEU A 199 11.25 0.54 -3.55
C LEU A 199 11.09 1.72 -2.58
N SER A 200 12.20 2.14 -1.98
CA SER A 200 12.28 3.31 -1.10
C SER A 200 13.35 4.30 -1.57
N PRO A 201 13.32 5.57 -1.12
CA PRO A 201 14.45 6.49 -1.23
C PRO A 201 15.72 6.00 -0.53
N GLY A 202 15.57 5.09 0.44
CA GLY A 202 16.66 4.43 1.15
C GLY A 202 17.03 5.05 2.50
N PRO A 203 18.06 4.48 3.17
CA PRO A 203 18.62 4.98 4.42
C PRO A 203 19.24 6.37 4.30
N GLY A 204 19.20 7.13 5.38
CA GLY A 204 19.75 8.49 5.44
C GLY A 204 19.64 9.09 6.84
N ASP A 205 19.07 10.29 6.91
CA ASP A 205 18.72 10.94 8.17
C ASP A 205 17.23 10.76 8.49
N PHE A 206 16.82 11.20 9.69
CA PHE A 206 15.43 11.16 10.11
C PHE A 206 14.63 12.41 9.71
N LEU A 207 15.06 13.20 8.73
CA LEU A 207 14.34 14.41 8.32
C LEU A 207 13.12 14.08 7.44
N LEU A 208 12.34 15.11 7.10
CA LEU A 208 11.21 14.97 6.18
C LEU A 208 11.66 14.84 4.73
N SER A 209 12.70 15.60 4.34
CA SER A 209 13.22 15.60 2.98
C SER A 209 13.98 14.29 2.69
N PRO A 210 13.74 13.61 1.57
CA PRO A 210 14.51 12.44 1.16
C PRO A 210 15.89 12.82 0.57
N SER A 211 16.26 14.10 0.57
CA SER A 211 17.56 14.57 0.05
C SER A 211 18.76 14.07 0.86
N GLY A 212 18.54 13.68 2.13
CA GLY A 212 19.56 13.06 2.98
C GLY A 212 19.71 11.54 2.76
N CYS A 213 18.81 10.92 1.98
CA CYS A 213 18.91 9.50 1.65
C CYS A 213 20.08 9.25 0.71
N LEU A 214 20.87 8.20 1.00
CA LEU A 214 22.08 7.89 0.25
C LEU A 214 21.79 7.43 -1.17
N ASN A 215 20.99 6.37 -1.31
CA ASN A 215 20.59 5.79 -2.59
C ASN A 215 19.23 5.09 -2.45
N PRO A 216 18.36 5.10 -3.48
CA PRO A 216 17.15 4.30 -3.50
C PRO A 216 17.43 2.82 -3.28
N VAL A 217 16.53 2.13 -2.58
CA VAL A 217 16.71 0.72 -2.23
C VAL A 217 15.59 -0.14 -2.77
N LEU A 218 15.97 -1.19 -3.51
CA LEU A 218 15.08 -2.27 -3.91
C LEU A 218 15.19 -3.41 -2.90
N TYR A 219 14.05 -3.81 -2.34
CA TYR A 219 13.90 -5.01 -1.53
C TYR A 219 12.96 -6.00 -2.22
N ALA A 220 13.20 -7.30 -2.09
CA ALA A 220 12.25 -8.32 -2.52
C ALA A 220 12.26 -9.49 -1.56
N ILE A 221 11.09 -10.05 -1.23
CA ILE A 221 10.95 -11.21 -0.36
C ILE A 221 10.06 -12.26 -1.01
N VAL A 222 10.47 -13.51 -0.90
CA VAL A 222 9.68 -14.66 -1.33
C VAL A 222 8.98 -15.27 -0.12
N ILE A 223 7.66 -15.38 -0.22
CA ILE A 223 6.80 -15.89 0.84
C ILE A 223 6.14 -17.17 0.33
N LYS A 224 6.38 -18.30 1.01
CA LYS A 224 5.78 -19.58 0.64
C LYS A 224 4.27 -19.53 0.86
N GLY A 225 3.51 -19.97 -0.14
CA GLY A 225 2.06 -20.11 -0.03
C GLY A 225 1.67 -21.21 0.96
N ARG A 226 0.53 -21.04 1.63
CA ARG A 226 -0.03 -22.07 2.52
C ARG A 226 -0.99 -23.00 1.77
N ALA A 227 -2.05 -22.43 1.19
CA ALA A 227 -3.02 -23.12 0.35
C ALA A 227 -3.64 -22.11 -0.63
N LEU A 228 -4.33 -22.60 -1.68
CA LEU A 228 -5.16 -21.73 -2.52
C LEU A 228 -6.27 -21.10 -1.65
N PRO A 229 -6.66 -19.84 -1.90
CA PRO A 229 -7.77 -19.21 -1.22
C PRO A 229 -9.06 -20.03 -1.38
N ASP A 230 -9.83 -20.18 -0.29
CA ASP A 230 -11.14 -20.80 -0.39
C ASP A 230 -12.16 -19.86 -1.08
N ARG A 231 -13.21 -20.46 -1.63
CA ARG A 231 -14.25 -19.78 -2.41
C ARG A 231 -15.50 -19.45 -1.60
N LYS A 232 -15.45 -19.59 -0.27
CA LYS A 232 -16.61 -19.32 0.59
C LYS A 232 -16.97 -17.86 0.51
N GLY A 233 -18.26 -17.59 0.42
CA GLY A 233 -18.78 -16.24 0.42
C GLY A 233 -18.56 -15.53 1.75
N VAL A 234 -18.44 -14.21 1.71
CA VAL A 234 -18.14 -13.38 2.87
C VAL A 234 -19.14 -12.25 3.07
N LYS A 235 -19.19 -11.72 4.30
CA LYS A 235 -19.81 -10.43 4.61
C LYS A 235 -18.80 -9.30 4.38
N VAL A 236 -19.25 -8.18 3.85
CA VAL A 236 -18.50 -6.91 3.83
C VAL A 236 -19.31 -5.81 4.51
N ILE A 237 -18.65 -4.72 4.88
CA ILE A 237 -19.29 -3.52 5.41
C ILE A 237 -18.86 -2.28 4.61
N THR A 238 -19.62 -1.20 4.70
CA THR A 238 -19.19 0.13 4.27
C THR A 238 -18.25 0.70 5.34
N SER A 239 -17.06 1.16 4.93
CA SER A 239 -16.08 1.67 5.90
C SER A 239 -16.45 3.07 6.39
N SER A 240 -16.29 3.33 7.69
CA SER A 240 -16.29 4.70 8.23
C SER A 240 -14.90 5.35 8.19
N VAL A 241 -13.85 4.56 8.02
CA VAL A 241 -12.48 5.05 7.82
C VAL A 241 -12.37 5.66 6.43
N PRO A 242 -11.89 6.91 6.29
CA PRO A 242 -11.80 7.56 4.99
C PRO A 242 -10.76 6.87 4.09
N MET A 243 -11.09 6.76 2.79
CA MET A 243 -10.13 6.36 1.77
C MET A 243 -9.00 7.40 1.64
N LYS A 244 -7.86 6.97 1.11
CA LYS A 244 -6.83 7.87 0.60
C LYS A 244 -7.42 8.75 -0.51
N SER A 245 -6.95 10.00 -0.60
CA SER A 245 -7.32 10.83 -1.75
C SER A 245 -6.86 10.20 -3.07
N PRO A 246 -7.52 10.49 -4.21
CA PRO A 246 -7.26 9.83 -5.49
C PRO A 246 -5.78 9.74 -5.90
N GLN A 247 -5.01 10.80 -5.65
CA GLN A 247 -3.57 10.81 -5.98
C GLN A 247 -2.77 9.72 -5.25
N PHE A 248 -3.15 9.40 -4.01
CA PHE A 248 -2.48 8.38 -3.20
C PHE A 248 -3.11 6.99 -3.33
N SER A 249 -4.39 6.87 -3.69
CA SER A 249 -5.08 5.58 -3.82
C SER A 249 -4.68 4.84 -5.10
N ILE A 250 -4.48 5.54 -6.22
CA ILE A 250 -4.05 4.92 -7.48
C ILE A 250 -2.58 4.45 -7.44
N MET A 251 -1.82 4.87 -6.42
CA MET A 251 -0.43 4.52 -6.18
C MET A 251 -0.31 3.39 -5.16
N LYS A 252 0.41 2.32 -5.51
CA LYS A 252 0.65 1.20 -4.57
C LYS A 252 1.79 1.53 -3.59
N SER A 253 1.49 2.40 -2.62
CA SER A 253 2.45 2.89 -1.62
C SER A 253 2.42 2.10 -0.31
N VAL A 254 3.42 2.27 0.55
CA VAL A 254 3.46 1.66 1.90
C VAL A 254 2.61 2.38 2.96
N ASN A 255 1.91 3.47 2.58
CA ASN A 255 1.03 4.23 3.48
C ASN A 255 -0.27 3.46 3.74
N TYR A 256 -0.22 2.41 4.55
CA TYR A 256 -1.30 1.44 4.73
C TYR A 256 -2.10 1.60 6.02
N LEU A 257 -1.90 2.68 6.78
CA LEU A 257 -2.68 2.93 8.00
C LEU A 257 -4.21 2.95 7.73
N PRO A 258 -4.74 3.67 6.72
CA PRO A 258 -6.17 3.60 6.41
C PRO A 258 -6.63 2.17 6.08
N ASN A 259 -5.83 1.43 5.31
CA ASN A 259 -6.12 0.05 4.93
C ASN A 259 -6.19 -0.87 6.16
N ALA A 260 -5.26 -0.71 7.11
CA ALA A 260 -5.24 -1.46 8.35
C ALA A 260 -6.45 -1.14 9.24
N LEU A 261 -6.76 0.14 9.44
CA LEU A 261 -7.91 0.57 10.24
C LEU A 261 -9.24 0.08 9.65
N SER A 262 -9.40 0.15 8.33
CA SER A 262 -10.62 -0.34 7.65
C SER A 262 -10.73 -1.87 7.73
N LYS A 263 -9.60 -2.58 7.73
CA LYS A 263 -9.59 -4.04 7.95
C LYS A 263 -9.99 -4.39 9.38
N MET A 264 -9.46 -3.68 10.38
CA MET A 264 -9.83 -3.86 11.78
C MET A 264 -11.32 -3.57 12.01
N GLU A 265 -11.82 -2.48 11.45
CA GLU A 265 -13.25 -2.12 11.50
C GLU A 265 -14.14 -3.24 10.96
N ALA A 266 -13.76 -3.85 9.82
CA ALA A 266 -14.50 -4.99 9.28
C ALA A 266 -14.49 -6.19 10.24
N GLU A 267 -13.34 -6.53 10.82
CA GLU A 267 -13.21 -7.66 11.74
C GLU A 267 -14.04 -7.46 13.00
N GLU A 268 -14.04 -6.25 13.56
CA GLU A 268 -14.85 -5.86 14.72
C GLU A 268 -16.36 -6.01 14.45
N ASN A 269 -16.79 -5.86 13.20
CA ASN A 269 -18.17 -6.01 12.76
C ASN A 269 -18.49 -7.40 12.16
N GLY A 270 -17.61 -8.38 12.37
CA GLY A 270 -17.78 -9.76 11.89
C GLY A 270 -17.77 -9.89 10.37
N ALA A 271 -17.14 -8.95 9.67
CA ALA A 271 -17.02 -8.91 8.23
C ALA A 271 -15.58 -9.21 7.76
N PHE A 272 -15.46 -9.66 6.52
CA PHE A 272 -14.17 -10.01 5.92
C PHE A 272 -13.37 -8.78 5.50
N ALA A 273 -14.06 -7.77 4.96
CA ALA A 273 -13.47 -6.53 4.49
C ALA A 273 -14.46 -5.37 4.60
N ALA A 274 -13.93 -4.15 4.71
CA ALA A 274 -14.69 -2.93 4.56
C ALA A 274 -14.51 -2.39 3.12
N ILE A 275 -15.55 -1.77 2.58
CA ILE A 275 -15.60 -1.19 1.25
C ILE A 275 -15.59 0.33 1.41
N TRP A 276 -14.62 0.98 0.76
CA TRP A 276 -14.60 2.43 0.71
C TRP A 276 -15.55 2.99 -0.32
N LEU A 277 -15.99 4.22 -0.04
CA LEU A 277 -16.60 5.10 -1.01
C LEU A 277 -15.61 6.20 -1.38
N ASP A 278 -15.71 6.71 -2.59
CA ASP A 278 -14.95 7.89 -3.01
C ASP A 278 -15.55 9.18 -2.42
N ASP A 279 -14.93 10.31 -2.76
CA ASP A 279 -15.34 11.64 -2.32
C ASP A 279 -16.70 12.10 -2.89
N GLU A 280 -17.22 11.40 -3.90
CA GLU A 280 -18.53 11.64 -4.50
C GLU A 280 -19.60 10.65 -3.98
N GLY A 281 -19.22 9.71 -3.10
CA GLY A 281 -20.11 8.69 -2.53
C GLY A 281 -20.33 7.46 -3.41
N PHE A 282 -19.56 7.30 -4.49
CA PHE A 282 -19.57 6.09 -5.31
C PHE A 282 -18.68 5.02 -4.70
N VAL A 283 -18.97 3.76 -5.03
CA VAL A 283 -18.19 2.61 -4.57
C VAL A 283 -16.77 2.69 -5.14
N ALA A 284 -15.77 2.59 -4.26
CA ALA A 284 -14.37 2.58 -4.61
C ALA A 284 -13.78 1.15 -4.57
N GLU A 285 -13.00 0.82 -3.53
CA GLU A 285 -12.36 -0.48 -3.37
C GLU A 285 -12.30 -0.90 -1.88
N GLY A 286 -11.88 -2.13 -1.61
CA GLY A 286 -11.54 -2.57 -0.26
C GLY A 286 -10.07 -2.29 0.11
N PRO A 287 -9.64 -2.59 1.35
CA PRO A 287 -8.30 -2.23 1.86
C PRO A 287 -7.14 -2.89 1.10
N ASN A 288 -7.37 -3.90 0.28
CA ASN A 288 -6.33 -4.55 -0.52
C ASN A 288 -6.88 -5.26 -1.76
N MET A 289 -8.10 -4.93 -2.17
CA MET A 289 -8.86 -5.65 -3.21
C MET A 289 -9.78 -4.67 -3.94
N ASN A 290 -9.92 -4.83 -5.25
CA ASN A 290 -10.99 -4.17 -6.01
C ASN A 290 -12.32 -4.88 -5.76
N VAL A 291 -13.42 -4.25 -6.15
CA VAL A 291 -14.77 -4.83 -6.10
C VAL A 291 -15.34 -4.93 -7.51
N ALA A 292 -16.17 -5.94 -7.75
CA ALA A 292 -16.97 -6.06 -8.97
C ALA A 292 -18.36 -6.59 -8.64
N PHE A 293 -19.29 -6.35 -9.55
CA PHE A 293 -20.70 -6.65 -9.42
C PHE A 293 -21.20 -7.34 -10.69
N VAL A 294 -22.21 -8.20 -10.56
CA VAL A 294 -23.01 -8.67 -11.68
C VAL A 294 -24.38 -8.03 -11.57
N THR A 295 -24.74 -7.22 -12.55
CA THR A 295 -26.04 -6.55 -12.57
C THR A 295 -27.17 -7.52 -12.94
N SER A 296 -28.42 -7.12 -12.71
CA SER A 296 -29.61 -7.86 -13.15
C SER A 296 -29.70 -8.04 -14.67
N ASP A 297 -29.04 -7.16 -15.44
CA ASP A 297 -28.89 -7.28 -16.88
C ASP A 297 -27.77 -8.24 -17.31
N ARG A 298 -27.13 -8.93 -16.35
CA ARG A 298 -25.99 -9.82 -16.53
C ARG A 298 -24.75 -9.10 -17.10
N GLU A 299 -24.52 -7.86 -16.70
CA GLU A 299 -23.26 -7.17 -16.98
C GLU A 299 -22.28 -7.34 -15.81
N LEU A 300 -21.00 -7.57 -16.11
CA LEU A 300 -19.94 -7.42 -15.12
C LEU A 300 -19.60 -5.93 -14.99
N LEU A 301 -19.87 -5.35 -13.83
CA LEU A 301 -19.67 -3.95 -13.51
C LEU A 301 -18.54 -3.78 -12.49
N MET A 302 -17.62 -2.86 -12.76
CA MET A 302 -16.54 -2.50 -11.83
C MET A 302 -16.35 -0.98 -11.77
N PRO A 303 -15.99 -0.41 -10.61
CA PRO A 303 -15.61 1.01 -10.52
C PRO A 303 -14.45 1.39 -11.45
N HIS A 304 -14.38 2.66 -11.85
CA HIS A 304 -13.25 3.18 -12.61
C HIS A 304 -11.94 3.16 -11.80
N PHE A 305 -10.82 2.99 -12.50
CA PHE A 305 -9.47 2.93 -11.89
C PHE A 305 -8.79 4.30 -11.72
N ASP A 306 -9.53 5.39 -11.89
CA ASP A 306 -9.04 6.77 -11.75
C ASP A 306 -8.96 7.23 -10.29
N LYS A 307 -9.75 6.60 -9.40
CA LYS A 307 -9.73 6.89 -7.95
C LYS A 307 -9.33 5.70 -7.08
N ILE A 308 -9.06 4.53 -7.65
CA ILE A 308 -8.69 3.31 -6.92
C ILE A 308 -7.47 2.66 -7.53
N LEU A 309 -6.87 1.70 -6.83
CA LEU A 309 -5.72 0.99 -7.38
C LEU A 309 -6.11 0.26 -8.67
N SER A 310 -5.32 0.50 -9.72
CA SER A 310 -5.43 -0.24 -10.98
C SER A 310 -4.92 -1.67 -10.80
N GLY A 311 -5.78 -2.56 -10.26
CA GLY A 311 -5.49 -3.94 -9.92
C GLY A 311 -5.10 -4.78 -11.12
N CYS A 312 -3.93 -5.44 -11.10
CA CYS A 312 -3.54 -6.40 -12.15
C CYS A 312 -4.56 -7.54 -12.26
N THR A 313 -4.89 -8.18 -11.12
CA THR A 313 -5.93 -9.22 -11.05
C THR A 313 -7.28 -8.71 -11.56
N ALA A 314 -7.71 -7.49 -11.18
CA ALA A 314 -8.96 -6.92 -11.65
C ALA A 314 -8.97 -6.69 -13.17
N LYS A 315 -7.90 -6.13 -13.73
CA LYS A 315 -7.73 -5.98 -15.18
C LYS A 315 -7.74 -7.32 -15.90
N ARG A 316 -7.08 -8.33 -15.34
CA ARG A 316 -7.05 -9.66 -15.94
C ARG A 316 -8.43 -10.33 -15.91
N ILE A 317 -9.19 -10.13 -14.83
CA ILE A 317 -10.58 -10.57 -14.75
C ILE A 317 -11.45 -9.94 -15.85
N LEU A 318 -11.29 -8.63 -16.15
CA LEU A 318 -12.02 -8.00 -17.26
C LEU A 318 -11.71 -8.70 -18.59
N VAL A 319 -10.45 -9.05 -18.85
CA VAL A 319 -10.06 -9.79 -20.07
C VAL A 319 -10.65 -11.21 -20.09
N LEU A 320 -10.61 -11.93 -18.97
CA LEU A 320 -11.13 -13.30 -18.87
C LEU A 320 -12.66 -13.34 -18.93
N ALA A 321 -13.33 -12.29 -18.45
CA ALA A 321 -14.79 -12.18 -18.47
C ALA A 321 -15.37 -12.14 -19.90
N GLU A 322 -14.59 -11.75 -20.91
CA GLU A 322 -15.00 -11.81 -22.31
C GLU A 322 -15.40 -13.23 -22.75
N GLN A 323 -14.80 -14.27 -22.14
CA GLN A 323 -15.21 -15.66 -22.39
C GLN A 323 -16.63 -15.93 -21.87
N LEU A 324 -16.98 -15.37 -20.71
CA LEU A 324 -18.33 -15.50 -20.15
C LEU A 324 -19.36 -14.70 -20.97
N VAL A 325 -18.94 -13.62 -21.63
CA VAL A 325 -19.78 -12.90 -22.60
C VAL A 325 -19.99 -13.75 -23.85
N ALA A 326 -18.93 -14.34 -24.41
CA ALA A 326 -19.02 -15.22 -25.57
C ALA A 326 -19.91 -16.46 -25.33
N ASP A 327 -19.86 -17.02 -24.12
CA ASP A 327 -20.68 -18.17 -23.70
C ASP A 327 -22.12 -17.77 -23.29
N GLY A 328 -22.48 -16.48 -23.37
CA GLY A 328 -23.81 -15.96 -23.06
C GLY A 328 -24.19 -15.94 -21.58
N ARG A 329 -23.21 -16.17 -20.69
CA ARG A 329 -23.39 -16.11 -19.23
C ARG A 329 -23.43 -14.67 -18.74
N LEU A 330 -22.64 -13.79 -19.37
CA LEU A 330 -22.72 -12.34 -19.27
C LEU A 330 -23.24 -11.75 -20.59
N ARG A 331 -23.84 -10.56 -20.53
CA ARG A 331 -24.22 -9.76 -21.71
C ARG A 331 -23.16 -8.73 -22.10
N GLY A 332 -22.30 -8.33 -21.17
CA GLY A 332 -21.28 -7.33 -21.38
C GLY A 332 -20.44 -7.06 -20.15
N ILE A 333 -19.44 -6.19 -20.31
CA ILE A 333 -18.52 -5.75 -19.26
C ILE A 333 -18.50 -4.22 -19.28
N ARG A 334 -18.61 -3.60 -18.11
CA ARG A 334 -18.68 -2.14 -17.97
C ARG A 334 -17.79 -1.65 -16.83
N LEU A 335 -17.05 -0.58 -17.11
CA LEU A 335 -16.45 0.25 -16.07
C LEU A 335 -17.33 1.49 -15.89
N GLY A 336 -17.69 1.80 -14.65
CA GLY A 336 -18.62 2.88 -14.37
C GLY A 336 -18.63 3.28 -12.90
N ASN A 337 -19.14 4.47 -12.62
CA ASN A 337 -19.53 4.82 -11.26
C ASN A 337 -20.63 3.86 -10.79
N VAL A 338 -20.44 3.28 -9.61
CA VAL A 338 -21.40 2.39 -8.98
C VAL A 338 -21.91 3.08 -7.73
N SER A 339 -23.22 3.30 -7.62
CA SER A 339 -23.78 3.78 -6.35
C SER A 339 -23.85 2.65 -5.33
N VAL A 340 -23.83 2.95 -4.03
CA VAL A 340 -24.00 1.93 -2.99
C VAL A 340 -25.32 1.15 -3.18
N GLN A 341 -26.38 1.85 -3.58
CA GLN A 341 -27.68 1.22 -3.84
C GLN A 341 -27.61 0.25 -5.04
N GLU A 342 -27.01 0.66 -6.15
CA GLU A 342 -26.80 -0.22 -7.31
C GLU A 342 -25.97 -1.46 -6.94
N GLY A 343 -24.86 -1.26 -6.22
CA GLY A 343 -24.00 -2.36 -5.79
C GLY A 343 -24.70 -3.34 -4.83
N LYS A 344 -25.55 -2.84 -3.92
CA LYS A 344 -26.34 -3.67 -3.01
C LYS A 344 -27.52 -4.39 -3.68
N MET A 345 -27.98 -3.88 -4.82
CA MET A 345 -29.04 -4.50 -5.64
C MET A 345 -28.50 -5.45 -6.72
N ALA A 346 -27.18 -5.63 -6.81
CA ALA A 346 -26.55 -6.55 -7.75
C ALA A 346 -26.93 -8.01 -7.48
N ASP A 347 -26.96 -8.82 -8.55
CA ASP A 347 -27.19 -10.27 -8.48
C ASP A 347 -26.00 -10.99 -7.85
N GLU A 348 -24.78 -10.49 -8.09
CA GLU A 348 -23.56 -10.95 -7.45
C GLU A 348 -22.66 -9.76 -7.09
N MET A 349 -21.87 -9.90 -6.01
CA MET A 349 -20.77 -9.01 -5.67
C MET A 349 -19.54 -9.85 -5.36
N MET A 350 -18.35 -9.36 -5.69
CA MET A 350 -17.10 -10.07 -5.44
C MET A 350 -15.93 -9.12 -5.15
N LEU A 351 -14.98 -9.60 -4.33
CA LEU A 351 -13.70 -8.96 -4.08
C LEU A 351 -12.64 -9.59 -5.00
N ILE A 352 -11.78 -8.76 -5.59
CA ILE A 352 -10.76 -9.20 -6.55
C ILE A 352 -9.38 -8.69 -6.13
N GLY A 353 -8.40 -9.57 -6.05
CA GLY A 353 -7.02 -9.18 -5.75
C GLY A 353 -6.07 -10.37 -5.63
N SER A 354 -4.77 -10.14 -5.77
CA SER A 354 -3.76 -11.23 -5.89
C SER A 354 -3.73 -12.21 -4.71
N GLY A 355 -4.19 -11.80 -3.52
CA GLY A 355 -4.26 -12.65 -2.33
C GLY A 355 -5.57 -13.44 -2.16
N VAL A 356 -6.69 -12.94 -2.68
CA VAL A 356 -8.01 -13.58 -2.59
C VAL A 356 -8.48 -14.19 -3.90
N ILE A 357 -7.81 -13.81 -5.00
CA ILE A 357 -8.15 -14.11 -6.39
C ILE A 357 -9.52 -13.51 -6.75
N VAL A 358 -10.60 -14.23 -6.47
CA VAL A 358 -12.00 -13.80 -6.56
C VAL A 358 -12.74 -14.34 -5.34
N LYS A 359 -13.34 -13.47 -4.53
CA LYS A 359 -14.04 -13.83 -3.29
C LYS A 359 -15.51 -13.38 -3.39
N PRO A 360 -16.49 -14.30 -3.43
CA PRO A 360 -17.90 -13.92 -3.44
C PRO A 360 -18.29 -13.15 -2.18
N VAL A 361 -19.15 -12.15 -2.33
CA VAL A 361 -19.75 -11.38 -1.23
C VAL A 361 -21.23 -11.73 -1.16
N LEU A 362 -21.66 -12.23 -0.01
CA LEU A 362 -23.04 -12.68 0.22
C LEU A 362 -23.90 -11.61 0.89
N GLN A 363 -23.25 -10.69 1.60
CA GLN A 363 -23.91 -9.66 2.38
C GLN A 363 -23.03 -8.41 2.42
N TRP A 364 -23.64 -7.25 2.20
CA TRP A 364 -23.03 -5.94 2.39
C TRP A 364 -23.84 -5.14 3.40
N ASP A 365 -23.21 -4.81 4.54
CA ASP A 365 -23.85 -4.25 5.72
C ASP A 365 -24.95 -5.21 6.19
N ASP A 366 -26.20 -4.76 6.23
CA ASP A 366 -27.37 -5.55 6.62
C ASP A 366 -28.13 -6.13 5.40
N GLN A 367 -27.64 -5.88 4.18
CA GLN A 367 -28.32 -6.31 2.95
C GLN A 367 -27.67 -7.55 2.35
N VAL A 368 -28.48 -8.58 2.12
CA VAL A 368 -28.08 -9.77 1.37
C VAL A 368 -27.91 -9.42 -0.10
N ILE A 369 -26.80 -9.87 -0.69
CA ILE A 369 -26.53 -9.71 -2.12
C ILE A 369 -27.13 -10.89 -2.88
N GLY A 370 -27.90 -10.62 -3.94
CA GLY A 370 -28.58 -11.64 -4.73
C GLY A 370 -29.34 -12.65 -3.88
N ALA A 371 -29.02 -13.94 -4.05
CA ALA A 371 -29.64 -15.04 -3.30
C ALA A 371 -28.93 -15.39 -1.97
N GLY A 372 -27.93 -14.61 -1.54
CA GLY A 372 -27.14 -14.89 -0.34
C GLY A 372 -26.27 -16.15 -0.44
N LYS A 373 -25.89 -16.52 -1.67
CA LYS A 373 -25.07 -17.70 -1.99
C LYS A 373 -23.97 -17.31 -2.96
N GLU A 374 -22.92 -18.13 -3.02
CA GLU A 374 -21.84 -17.94 -3.97
C GLU A 374 -22.37 -17.96 -5.41
N GLY A 375 -22.25 -16.83 -6.10
CA GLY A 375 -22.80 -16.64 -7.43
C GLY A 375 -22.00 -17.37 -8.54
N PRO A 376 -22.67 -17.88 -9.60
CA PRO A 376 -22.03 -18.66 -10.64
C PRO A 376 -20.99 -17.89 -11.46
N VAL A 377 -21.14 -16.56 -11.65
CA VAL A 377 -20.14 -15.75 -12.37
C VAL A 377 -18.87 -15.59 -11.54
N ALA A 378 -18.99 -15.23 -10.26
CA ALA A 378 -17.84 -15.13 -9.35
C ALA A 378 -17.07 -16.46 -9.27
N GLN A 379 -17.80 -17.59 -9.21
CA GLN A 379 -17.18 -18.90 -9.26
C GLN A 379 -16.43 -19.11 -10.58
N ALA A 380 -17.07 -18.89 -11.73
CA ALA A 380 -16.39 -19.11 -13.00
C ALA A 380 -15.18 -18.20 -13.23
N LEU A 381 -15.26 -16.94 -12.80
CA LEU A 381 -14.12 -16.02 -12.84
C LEU A 381 -12.96 -16.50 -11.98
N PHE A 382 -13.23 -17.08 -10.80
CA PHE A 382 -12.22 -17.73 -9.98
C PHE A 382 -11.54 -18.90 -10.72
N ASP A 383 -12.32 -19.74 -11.39
CA ASP A 383 -11.79 -20.89 -12.13
C ASP A 383 -10.95 -20.44 -13.31
N LEU A 384 -11.45 -19.49 -14.10
CA LEU A 384 -10.77 -18.94 -15.27
C LEU A 384 -9.42 -18.34 -14.91
N ILE A 385 -9.33 -17.51 -13.87
CA ILE A 385 -8.06 -16.91 -13.49
C ILE A 385 -7.11 -17.93 -12.85
N LEU A 386 -7.62 -18.93 -12.12
CA LEU A 386 -6.79 -20.00 -11.59
C LEU A 386 -6.20 -20.86 -12.71
N GLU A 387 -7.00 -21.16 -13.74
CA GLU A 387 -6.54 -21.81 -14.96
C GLU A 387 -5.51 -20.93 -15.68
N ASP A 388 -5.78 -19.64 -15.85
CA ASP A 388 -4.85 -18.71 -16.49
C ASP A 388 -3.51 -18.60 -15.76
N MET A 389 -3.49 -18.70 -14.43
CA MET A 389 -2.24 -18.78 -13.65
C MET A 389 -1.44 -20.06 -13.90
N LYS A 390 -2.11 -21.18 -14.22
CA LYS A 390 -1.52 -22.52 -14.40
C LYS A 390 -1.16 -22.86 -15.84
N SER A 391 -1.97 -22.40 -16.80
CA SER A 391 -1.91 -22.77 -18.22
C SER A 391 -2.15 -21.59 -19.15
N GLY A 392 -2.27 -20.37 -18.63
CA GLY A 392 -2.37 -19.15 -19.44
C GLY A 392 -1.16 -18.93 -20.34
N PRO A 393 -1.26 -17.95 -21.25
CA PRO A 393 -0.27 -17.75 -22.30
C PRO A 393 1.03 -17.14 -21.73
N PRO A 394 2.17 -17.22 -22.48
CA PRO A 394 3.48 -16.80 -21.97
C PRO A 394 3.56 -15.34 -21.52
N GLU A 395 2.72 -14.46 -22.06
CA GLU A 395 2.70 -13.02 -21.75
C GLU A 395 2.24 -12.71 -20.32
N VAL A 396 1.54 -13.65 -19.67
CA VAL A 396 1.08 -13.53 -18.28
C VAL A 396 1.81 -14.50 -17.34
N ARG A 397 2.72 -15.33 -17.85
CA ARG A 397 3.44 -16.34 -17.06
C ARG A 397 4.93 -16.31 -17.36
N VAL A 398 5.68 -15.70 -16.46
CA VAL A 398 7.14 -15.64 -16.56
C VAL A 398 7.75 -16.90 -15.93
N PRO A 399 8.44 -17.76 -16.69
CA PRO A 399 9.08 -18.96 -16.14
C PRO A 399 10.24 -18.58 -15.21
N VAL A 400 10.36 -19.28 -14.10
CA VAL A 400 11.50 -19.14 -13.17
C VAL A 400 12.49 -20.29 -13.41
N PRO A 401 13.79 -20.00 -13.64
CA PRO A 401 14.82 -21.02 -13.81
C PRO A 401 15.28 -21.53 -12.43
N TYR A 402 14.64 -22.59 -11.92
CA TYR A 402 14.92 -23.17 -10.60
C TYR A 402 16.18 -24.02 -10.51
#